data_AF-A0A8I0FRK5-F1
#
_entry.id   AF-A0A8I0FRK5-F1
#
_cell.length_a   1.000
_cell.length_b   1.000
_cell.length_c   1.000
_cell.angle_alpha   90.00
_cell.angle_beta   90.00
_cell.angle_gamma   90.00
#
_symmetry.space_group_name_H-M   'P 1'
#
loop_
_entity.id
_entity.type
_entity.pdbx_description
1 polymer ?
#
loop_
_entity_poly.entity_id
_entity_poly.type
_entity_poly.pdbx_seq_one_letter_code
_entity_poly.pdbx_strand_id
1 'polypeptide(L)'
;VAVTSVGVINSRHLLYGAVLTEYLDKLNLIKKLLISYLITDQTFAVSNNFFKLNKDQKNLHYHLIGAGVTLWTTWQLTTIIGIFLGSIIPEHWGLKFAIPLTFLAIIINDFRKLDHVIVMLISGLSSLLFFDVPFKAYIIITPLIGLLAAFIIIKIKEKL
;
A
#
# COMPACT_ATOMS: atom_id res chain seq x y z
N VAL A 1 3.16 1.35 18.04
CA VAL A 1 2.34 1.85 16.91
C VAL A 1 2.78 1.23 15.59
N ALA A 2 3.99 1.53 15.06
CA ALA A 2 4.43 0.98 13.77
C ALA A 2 4.38 -0.56 13.68
N VAL A 3 4.92 -1.29 14.65
CA VAL A 3 4.88 -2.78 14.67
C VAL A 3 3.44 -3.30 14.67
N THR A 4 2.57 -2.69 15.48
CA THR A 4 1.16 -3.08 15.58
C THR A 4 0.40 -2.79 14.29
N SER A 5 0.57 -1.60 13.70
CA SER A 5 -0.07 -1.21 12.44
C SER A 5 0.42 -2.07 11.27
N VAL A 6 1.73 -2.31 11.18
CA VAL A 6 2.34 -3.20 10.18
C VAL A 6 1.82 -4.63 10.37
N GLY A 7 1.75 -5.12 11.61
CA GLY A 7 1.20 -6.45 11.91
C GLY A 7 -0.26 -6.59 11.50
N VAL A 8 -1.11 -5.61 11.85
CA VAL A 8 -2.54 -5.62 11.50
C VAL A 8 -2.73 -5.56 9.98
N ILE A 9 -2.04 -4.67 9.27
CA ILE A 9 -2.14 -4.57 7.81
C ILE A 9 -1.65 -5.86 7.13
N ASN A 10 -0.54 -6.42 7.60
CA ASN A 10 0.04 -7.63 7.01
C ASN A 10 -0.72 -8.91 7.38
N SER A 11 -1.62 -8.89 8.35
CA SER A 11 -2.47 -10.04 8.72
C SER A 11 -3.24 -10.62 7.52
N ARG A 12 -3.50 -9.82 6.48
CA ARG A 12 -4.04 -10.27 5.18
C ARG A 12 -3.25 -11.42 4.54
N HIS A 13 -1.93 -11.52 4.79
CA HIS A 13 -1.10 -12.59 4.27
C HIS A 13 -1.44 -13.96 4.88
N LEU A 14 -2.07 -13.99 6.07
CA LEU A 14 -2.61 -15.22 6.64
C LEU A 14 -3.74 -15.79 5.77
N LEU A 15 -4.60 -14.92 5.22
CA LEU A 15 -5.66 -15.32 4.28
C LEU A 15 -5.07 -15.84 2.96
N TYR A 16 -3.99 -15.21 2.47
CA TYR A 16 -3.27 -15.71 1.30
C TYR A 16 -2.68 -17.09 1.54
N GLY A 17 -2.06 -17.31 2.71
CA GLY A 17 -1.56 -18.62 3.11
C GLY A 17 -2.65 -19.70 3.15
N ALA A 18 -3.83 -19.38 3.69
CA ALA A 18 -4.96 -20.29 3.73
C ALA A 18 -5.40 -20.73 2.31
N VAL A 19 -5.56 -19.77 1.39
CA VAL A 19 -5.93 -20.07 -0.01
C VAL A 19 -4.83 -20.84 -0.74
N LEU A 20 -3.57 -20.46 -0.55
CA LEU A 20 -2.44 -21.10 -1.24
C LEU A 20 -2.17 -22.51 -0.75
N THR A 21 -2.56 -22.86 0.48
CA THR A 21 -2.42 -24.22 1.01
C THR A 21 -3.16 -25.23 0.13
N GLU A 22 -4.33 -24.87 -0.41
CA GLU A 22 -5.09 -25.73 -1.33
C GLU A 22 -4.31 -26.13 -2.58
N TYR A 23 -3.39 -25.26 -3.04
CA TYR A 23 -2.61 -25.47 -4.26
C TYR A 23 -1.18 -25.96 -3.99
N LEU A 24 -0.62 -25.68 -2.82
CA LEU A 24 0.80 -25.84 -2.49
C LEU A 24 1.07 -26.90 -1.41
N ASP A 25 0.06 -27.64 -0.96
CA ASP A 25 0.18 -28.53 0.20
C ASP A 25 1.32 -29.56 0.07
N LYS A 26 1.53 -30.09 -1.14
CA LYS A 26 2.55 -31.12 -1.43
C LYS A 26 4.00 -30.62 -1.40
N LEU A 27 4.24 -29.33 -1.19
CA LEU A 27 5.60 -28.77 -1.13
C LEU A 27 6.23 -28.95 0.26
N ASN A 28 7.55 -29.13 0.29
CA ASN A 28 8.30 -29.14 1.56
C ASN A 28 8.31 -27.75 2.22
N LEU A 29 8.61 -27.70 3.51
CA LEU A 29 8.56 -26.46 4.29
C LEU A 29 9.49 -25.37 3.73
N ILE A 30 10.69 -25.72 3.26
CA ILE A 30 11.65 -24.77 2.70
C ILE A 30 11.08 -24.09 1.46
N LYS A 31 10.48 -24.85 0.53
CA LYS A 31 9.83 -24.29 -0.67
C LYS A 31 8.64 -23.41 -0.28
N LYS A 32 7.83 -23.82 0.70
CA LYS A 32 6.74 -23.00 1.22
C LYS A 32 7.26 -21.65 1.77
N LEU A 33 8.35 -21.65 2.54
CA LEU A 33 8.96 -20.43 3.06
C LEU A 33 9.50 -19.51 1.95
N LEU A 34 10.19 -20.07 0.96
CA LEU A 34 10.70 -19.30 -0.18
C LEU A 34 9.57 -18.67 -1.01
N ILE A 35 8.50 -19.43 -1.25
CA ILE A 35 7.32 -18.92 -1.95
C ILE A 35 6.66 -17.82 -1.11
N SER A 36 6.51 -18.02 0.20
CA SER A 36 5.90 -17.04 1.11
C SER A 36 6.63 -15.70 1.11
N TYR A 37 7.95 -15.70 0.96
CA TYR A 37 8.73 -14.46 0.82
C TYR A 37 8.36 -13.65 -0.43
N LEU A 38 7.94 -14.32 -1.51
CA LEU A 38 7.60 -13.69 -2.80
C LEU A 38 6.11 -13.31 -2.91
N ILE A 39 5.31 -13.58 -1.89
CA ILE A 39 3.89 -13.25 -1.88
C ILE A 39 3.71 -11.76 -1.60
N THR A 40 2.97 -11.13 -2.49
CA THR A 40 2.46 -9.77 -2.41
C THR A 40 1.02 -9.78 -2.90
N ASP A 41 0.30 -8.68 -2.75
CA ASP A 41 -1.08 -8.54 -3.19
C ASP A 41 -1.23 -8.84 -4.68
N GLN A 42 -0.30 -8.30 -5.48
CA GLN A 42 -0.27 -8.41 -6.93
C GLN A 42 0.09 -9.84 -7.35
N THR A 43 1.11 -10.43 -6.73
CA THR A 43 1.55 -11.80 -7.08
C THR A 43 0.53 -12.85 -6.66
N PHE A 44 -0.15 -12.65 -5.52
CA PHE A 44 -1.29 -13.46 -5.11
C PHE A 44 -2.47 -13.32 -6.06
N ALA A 45 -2.89 -12.10 -6.41
CA ALA A 45 -4.05 -11.87 -7.28
C ALA A 45 -3.88 -12.53 -8.66
N VAL A 46 -2.72 -12.32 -9.29
CA VAL A 46 -2.41 -12.90 -10.61
C VAL A 46 -2.33 -14.42 -10.53
N SER A 47 -1.62 -14.96 -9.53
CA SER A 47 -1.43 -16.41 -9.41
C SER A 47 -2.70 -17.14 -9.03
N ASN A 48 -3.52 -16.57 -8.14
CA ASN A 48 -4.80 -17.17 -7.77
C ASN A 48 -5.77 -17.24 -8.97
N ASN A 49 -5.78 -16.21 -9.82
CA ASN A 49 -6.55 -16.26 -11.07
C ASN A 49 -6.05 -17.37 -12.00
N PHE A 50 -4.73 -17.49 -12.16
CA PHE A 50 -4.11 -18.56 -12.93
C PHE A 50 -4.43 -19.95 -12.36
N PHE A 51 -4.38 -20.14 -11.04
CA PHE A 51 -4.66 -21.41 -10.37
C PHE A 51 -6.11 -21.85 -10.54
N LYS A 52 -7.06 -20.91 -10.50
CA LYS A 52 -8.49 -21.21 -10.74
C LYS A 52 -8.75 -21.74 -12.14
N LEU A 53 -8.03 -21.24 -13.14
CA LEU A 53 -8.18 -21.63 -14.55
C LEU A 53 -7.42 -22.91 -14.92
N ASN A 54 -6.39 -23.28 -14.15
CA ASN A 54 -5.45 -24.35 -14.49
C ASN A 54 -5.35 -25.44 -13.43
N LYS A 55 -6.45 -25.76 -12.72
CA LYS A 55 -6.46 -26.68 -11.55
C LYS A 55 -5.78 -28.03 -11.79
N ASP A 56 -5.86 -28.56 -13.02
CA ASP A 56 -5.32 -29.88 -13.38
C ASP A 56 -3.84 -29.85 -13.78
N GLN A 57 -3.24 -28.67 -13.91
CA GLN A 57 -1.82 -28.55 -14.27
C GLN A 57 -0.92 -28.96 -13.11
N LYS A 58 0.11 -29.73 -13.43
CA LYS A 58 1.19 -30.02 -12.49
C LYS A 58 2.06 -28.78 -12.32
N ASN A 59 2.60 -28.60 -11.10
CA ASN A 59 3.59 -27.57 -10.77
C ASN A 59 3.12 -26.11 -10.85
N LEU A 60 1.85 -25.84 -10.50
CA LEU A 60 1.28 -24.49 -10.40
C LEU A 60 2.16 -23.47 -9.65
N HIS A 61 2.90 -23.93 -8.64
CA HIS A 61 3.81 -23.10 -7.85
C HIS A 61 4.87 -22.33 -8.67
N TYR A 62 5.28 -22.82 -9.85
CA TYR A 62 6.22 -22.08 -10.70
C TYR A 62 5.64 -20.78 -11.26
N HIS A 63 4.32 -20.71 -11.47
CA HIS A 63 3.68 -19.46 -11.90
C HIS A 63 3.80 -18.39 -10.80
N LEU A 64 3.53 -18.76 -9.55
CA LEU A 64 3.67 -17.86 -8.40
C LEU A 64 5.11 -17.44 -8.16
N ILE A 65 6.06 -18.37 -8.31
CA ILE A 65 7.50 -18.04 -8.24
C ILE A 65 7.88 -17.07 -9.37
N GLY A 66 7.43 -17.32 -10.60
CA GLY A 66 7.69 -16.45 -11.74
C GLY A 66 7.13 -15.04 -11.50
N ALA A 67 5.84 -14.93 -11.17
CA ALA A 67 5.21 -13.65 -10.85
C ALA A 67 5.94 -12.93 -9.70
N GLY A 68 6.27 -13.66 -8.63
CA GLY A 68 7.01 -13.19 -7.49
C GLY A 68 8.40 -12.64 -7.83
N VAL A 69 9.21 -13.42 -8.54
CA VAL A 69 10.56 -13.04 -8.96
C VAL A 69 10.52 -11.87 -9.94
N THR A 70 9.58 -11.83 -10.88
CA THR A 70 9.42 -10.70 -11.80
C THR A 70 9.11 -9.42 -11.04
N LEU A 71 8.15 -9.45 -10.10
CA LEU A 71 7.81 -8.29 -9.30
C LEU A 71 8.99 -7.85 -8.41
N TRP A 72 9.61 -8.80 -7.71
CA TRP A 72 10.75 -8.54 -6.83
C TRP A 72 11.92 -7.93 -7.59
N THR A 73 12.28 -8.50 -8.75
CA THR A 73 13.39 -8.02 -9.58
C THR A 73 13.07 -6.65 -10.15
N THR A 74 11.85 -6.43 -10.66
CA THR A 74 11.42 -5.12 -11.15
C THR A 74 11.50 -4.07 -10.05
N TRP A 75 11.05 -4.41 -8.84
CA TRP A 75 11.14 -3.53 -7.68
C TRP A 75 12.59 -3.21 -7.30
N GLN A 76 13.47 -4.22 -7.25
CA GLN A 76 14.89 -4.01 -6.96
C GLN A 76 15.56 -3.15 -8.02
N LEU A 77 15.37 -3.45 -9.31
CA LEU A 77 15.96 -2.69 -10.41
C LEU A 77 15.51 -1.24 -10.40
N THR A 78 14.21 -0.98 -10.26
CA THR A 78 13.67 0.39 -10.19
C THR A 78 14.16 1.13 -8.95
N THR A 79 14.32 0.45 -7.82
CA THR A 79 14.88 1.04 -6.60
C THR A 79 16.35 1.43 -6.80
N ILE A 80 17.16 0.52 -7.36
CA ILE A 80 18.58 0.78 -7.65
C ILE A 80 18.71 1.94 -8.65
N ILE A 81 17.93 1.92 -9.73
CA ILE A 81 17.87 3.02 -10.69
C ILE A 81 17.50 4.32 -9.99
N GLY A 82 16.51 4.30 -9.09
CA GLY A 82 16.09 5.45 -8.31
C GLY A 82 17.20 6.00 -7.39
N ILE A 83 18.01 5.12 -6.78
CA ILE A 83 19.16 5.52 -5.95
C ILE A 83 20.22 6.23 -6.79
N PHE A 84 20.58 5.68 -7.95
CA PHE A 84 21.59 6.28 -8.83
C PHE A 84 21.10 7.57 -9.49
N LEU A 85 19.89 7.57 -10.04
CA LEU A 85 19.32 8.79 -10.61
C LEU A 85 19.13 9.87 -9.54
N GLY A 86 18.76 9.48 -8.31
CA GLY A 86 18.61 10.39 -7.20
C GLY A 86 19.87 11.15 -6.80
N SER A 87 21.08 10.62 -7.08
CA SER A 87 22.34 11.31 -6.81
C SER A 87 22.80 12.25 -7.93
N ILE A 88 22.28 12.06 -9.16
CA ILE A 88 22.62 12.86 -10.34
C ILE A 88 21.66 14.05 -10.48
N ILE A 89 20.40 13.88 -10.08
CA ILE A 89 19.39 14.90 -10.30
C ILE A 89 19.58 16.06 -9.31
N PRO A 90 19.64 17.31 -9.78
CA PRO A 90 19.83 18.47 -8.91
C PRO A 90 18.73 18.61 -7.87
N GLU A 91 19.10 19.03 -6.65
CA GLU A 91 18.12 19.19 -5.56
C GLU A 91 16.98 20.16 -5.89
N HIS A 92 17.22 21.16 -6.75
CA HIS A 92 16.22 22.15 -7.16
C HIS A 92 15.09 21.56 -8.01
N TRP A 93 15.19 20.32 -8.49
CA TRP A 93 14.08 19.62 -9.18
C TRP A 93 13.00 19.13 -8.19
N GLY A 94 13.26 19.18 -6.88
CA GLY A 94 12.24 18.92 -5.88
C GLY A 94 11.79 17.45 -5.81
N LEU A 95 12.61 16.49 -6.23
CA LEU A 95 12.28 15.05 -6.19
C LEU A 95 11.91 14.53 -4.80
N LYS A 96 12.39 15.18 -3.73
CA LYS A 96 11.97 14.88 -2.35
C LYS A 96 10.45 15.06 -2.16
N PHE A 97 9.81 15.87 -3.01
CA PHE A 97 8.35 16.08 -3.06
C PHE A 97 7.60 15.04 -3.90
N ALA A 98 8.30 14.15 -4.62
CA ALA A 98 7.65 13.11 -5.43
C ALA A 98 6.79 12.17 -4.58
N ILE A 99 7.25 11.80 -3.38
CA ILE A 99 6.49 10.90 -2.48
C ILE A 99 5.12 11.51 -2.10
N PRO A 100 5.05 12.74 -1.56
CA PRO A 100 3.76 13.43 -1.36
C PRO A 100 2.90 13.52 -2.63
N LEU A 101 3.50 13.78 -3.80
CA LEU A 101 2.77 13.83 -5.07
C LEU A 101 2.15 12.48 -5.44
N THR A 102 2.82 11.36 -5.17
CA THR A 102 2.24 10.03 -5.44
C THR A 102 1.01 9.79 -4.58
N PHE A 103 1.02 10.20 -3.31
CA PHE A 103 -0.18 10.14 -2.46
C PHE A 103 -1.29 11.07 -2.95
N LEU A 104 -0.93 12.28 -3.39
CA LEU A 104 -1.89 13.22 -3.98
C LEU A 104 -2.52 12.65 -5.26
N ALA A 105 -1.74 11.95 -6.08
CA ALA A 105 -2.21 11.30 -7.29
C ALA A 105 -3.21 10.16 -7.00
N ILE A 106 -3.07 9.44 -5.88
CA ILE A 106 -4.03 8.41 -5.46
C ILE A 106 -5.39 9.03 -5.15
N ILE A 107 -5.42 10.17 -4.47
CA ILE A 107 -6.66 10.86 -4.05
C ILE A 107 -7.21 11.82 -5.11
N ILE A 108 -6.61 11.88 -6.31
CA ILE A 108 -7.01 12.86 -7.34
C ILE A 108 -8.48 12.71 -7.77
N ASN A 109 -9.00 11.48 -7.75
CA ASN A 109 -10.40 11.22 -8.06
C ASN A 109 -11.35 11.71 -6.96
N ASP A 110 -10.87 11.83 -5.72
CA ASP A 110 -11.67 12.29 -4.58
C ASP A 110 -11.90 13.80 -4.60
N PHE A 111 -11.07 14.57 -5.34
CA PHE A 111 -11.28 16.02 -5.54
C PHE A 111 -12.58 16.37 -6.26
N ARG A 112 -13.27 15.39 -6.85
CA ARG A 112 -14.53 15.61 -7.57
C ARG A 112 -15.71 15.98 -6.67
N LYS A 113 -15.63 15.74 -5.36
CA LYS A 113 -16.70 16.11 -4.42
C LYS A 113 -16.23 17.17 -3.43
N LEU A 114 -17.06 18.20 -3.23
CA LEU A 114 -16.74 19.34 -2.38
C LEU A 114 -16.50 18.95 -0.91
N ASP A 115 -17.24 17.97 -0.40
CA ASP A 115 -17.07 17.44 0.95
C ASP A 115 -15.67 16.82 1.15
N HIS A 116 -15.19 16.04 0.19
CA HIS A 116 -13.83 15.51 0.23
C HIS A 116 -12.78 16.62 0.19
N VAL A 117 -12.95 17.62 -0.69
CA VAL A 117 -12.01 18.76 -0.78
C VAL A 117 -11.96 19.54 0.54
N ILE A 118 -13.09 19.79 1.19
CA ILE A 118 -13.15 20.46 2.49
C ILE A 118 -12.36 19.67 3.54
N VAL A 119 -12.56 18.35 3.62
CA VAL A 119 -11.84 17.48 4.57
C VAL A 119 -10.34 17.47 4.29
N MET A 120 -9.93 17.44 3.02
CA MET A 120 -8.52 17.52 2.62
C MET A 120 -7.89 18.84 3.04
N LEU A 121 -8.56 19.98 2.82
CA LEU A 121 -8.08 21.29 3.22
C LEU A 121 -7.97 21.43 4.73
N ILE A 122 -8.98 20.99 5.49
CA ILE A 122 -8.95 21.00 6.95
C ILE A 122 -7.77 20.17 7.47
N SER A 123 -7.58 18.98 6.93
CA SER A 123 -6.47 18.09 7.32
C SER A 123 -5.11 18.70 6.98
N GLY A 124 -4.96 19.28 5.79
CA GLY A 124 -3.73 19.94 5.33
C GLY A 124 -3.39 21.18 6.14
N LEU A 125 -4.34 22.07 6.37
CA LEU A 125 -4.15 23.28 7.18
C LEU A 125 -3.82 22.93 8.63
N SER A 126 -4.52 21.95 9.20
CA SER A 126 -4.22 21.44 10.55
C SER A 126 -2.78 20.91 10.61
N SER A 127 -2.31 20.24 9.56
CA SER A 127 -0.93 19.74 9.49
C SER A 127 0.12 20.84 9.51
N LEU A 128 -0.17 21.98 8.90
CA LEU A 128 0.71 23.15 8.96
C LEU A 128 0.68 23.78 10.35
N LEU A 129 -0.51 23.91 10.96
CA LEU A 129 -0.67 24.51 12.28
C LEU A 129 -0.01 23.70 13.41
N PHE A 130 -0.09 22.37 13.34
CA PHE A 130 0.47 21.48 14.36
C PHE A 130 1.89 20.99 14.04
N PHE A 131 2.54 21.52 13.00
CA PHE A 131 3.84 21.02 12.53
C PHE A 131 4.90 20.94 13.65
N ASP A 132 4.95 21.94 14.53
CA ASP A 132 5.94 22.05 15.61
C ASP A 132 5.59 21.23 16.88
N VAL A 133 4.49 20.47 16.88
CA VAL A 133 4.12 19.62 18.02
C VAL A 133 5.17 18.50 18.22
N PRO A 134 5.59 18.21 19.47
CA PRO A 134 6.60 17.20 19.74
C PRO A 134 6.23 15.81 19.20
N PHE A 135 7.25 14.99 18.96
CA PHE A 135 7.13 13.63 18.43
C PHE A 135 6.44 13.52 17.06
N LYS A 136 6.35 14.62 16.30
CA LYS A 136 5.58 14.69 15.04
C LYS A 136 4.12 14.26 15.23
N ALA A 137 3.54 14.55 16.40
CA ALA A 137 2.19 14.11 16.75
C ALA A 137 1.10 14.68 15.81
N TYR A 138 1.41 15.72 15.03
CA TYR A 138 0.55 16.21 13.95
C TYR A 138 0.13 15.10 12.97
N ILE A 139 0.96 14.07 12.75
CA ILE A 139 0.62 12.92 11.90
C ILE A 139 -0.63 12.17 12.40
N ILE A 140 -0.90 12.23 13.71
CA ILE A 140 -2.07 11.59 14.34
C ILE A 140 -3.19 12.60 14.59
N ILE A 141 -2.84 13.82 15.02
CA ILE A 141 -3.82 14.85 15.37
C ILE A 141 -4.61 15.29 14.12
N THR A 142 -3.94 15.42 12.97
CA THR A 142 -4.54 16.04 11.78
C THR A 142 -5.54 15.13 11.07
N PRO A 143 -5.31 13.79 10.95
CA PRO A 143 -6.35 12.89 10.46
C PRO A 143 -7.55 12.81 11.42
N LEU A 144 -7.34 12.92 12.74
CA LEU A 144 -8.46 12.94 13.69
C LEU A 144 -9.35 14.18 13.51
N ILE A 145 -8.74 15.36 13.29
CA ILE A 145 -9.48 16.58 12.96
C ILE A 145 -10.22 16.42 11.62
N GLY A 146 -9.57 15.84 10.60
CA GLY A 146 -10.20 15.54 9.31
C GLY A 146 -11.41 14.60 9.44
N LEU A 147 -11.29 13.54 10.26
CA LEU A 147 -12.38 12.60 10.55
C LEU A 147 -13.55 13.28 11.27
N LEU A 148 -13.27 14.14 12.26
CA LEU A 148 -14.31 14.91 12.95
C LEU A 148 -15.03 15.86 11.99
N ALA A 149 -14.30 16.54 11.09
CA ALA A 149 -14.89 17.38 10.06
C ALA A 149 -15.77 16.58 9.09
N ALA A 150 -15.29 15.44 8.62
CA ALA A 150 -16.05 14.53 7.76
C ALA A 150 -17.35 14.07 8.45
N PHE A 151 -17.27 13.68 9.73
CA PHE A 151 -18.43 13.28 10.53
C PHE A 151 -19.47 14.39 10.64
N ILE A 152 -19.04 15.63 10.91
CA ILE A 152 -19.95 16.79 10.99
C ILE A 152 -20.62 17.05 9.63
N ILE A 153 -19.87 17.01 8.53
CA ILE A 153 -20.41 17.22 7.18
C ILE A 153 -21.46 16.17 6.83
N ILE A 154 -21.17 14.89 7.09
CA ILE A 154 -22.10 13.79 6.84
C ILE A 154 -23.39 13.99 7.65
N LYS A 155 -23.26 14.31 8.94
CA LYS A 155 -24.41 14.51 9.83
C LYS A 155 -25.28 15.71 9.44
N ILE A 156 -24.69 16.77 8.89
CA ILE A 156 -25.44 17.93 8.37
C ILE A 156 -26.20 17.55 7.10
N LYS A 157 -25.57 16.80 6.19
CA LYS A 157 -26.22 16.32 4.97
C LYS A 157 -27.37 15.35 5.25
N GLU A 158 -27.26 14.48 6.25
CA GLU A 158 -28.35 13.57 6.64
C GLU A 158 -29.56 14.29 7.23
N LYS A 159 -29.39 15.54 7.70
CA LYS A 159 -30.44 16.34 8.33
C LYS A 159 -31.17 17.27 7.36
N LEU A 160 -30.66 17.42 6.14
CA LEU A 160 -31.22 18.22 5.04
C LEU A 160 -32.01 17.32 4.10
#